data_AF-A0A1V2ZDK8-F1
#
_entry.id   AF-A0A1V2ZDK8-F1
#
_cell.length_a   1.000
_cell.length_b   1.000
_cell.length_c   1.000
_cell.angle_alpha   90.00
_cell.angle_beta   90.00
_cell.angle_gamma   90.00
#
_symmetry.space_group_name_H-M   'P 1'
#
loop_
_entity.id
_entity.type
_entity.pdbx_description
1 polymer ?
#
loop_
_entity_poly.entity_id
_entity_poly.type
_entity_poly.pdbx_seq_one_letter_code
_entity_poly.pdbx_strand_id
1 'polypeptide(L)'
;MPAAGPGDGDAPIAPDEPAFVSSAPSRHAAVVHQAAGFVGAGLRASPDDALVILEREAQRLRIDLTVLAGDVVERRRPLPKVD
;
A
#
# COMPACT_ATOMS: atom_id res chain seq x y z
N MET A 1 -13.96 40.27 42.37
CA MET A 1 -13.86 39.83 40.97
C MET A 1 -13.03 38.56 40.95
N PRO A 2 -13.64 37.40 40.66
CA PRO A 2 -13.49 36.84 39.32
C PRO A 2 -14.82 36.38 38.71
N ALA A 3 -14.93 36.48 37.39
CA ALA A 3 -16.10 36.08 36.60
C ALA A 3 -16.03 34.60 36.25
N ALA A 4 -17.06 33.84 36.64
CA ALA A 4 -17.37 32.54 36.08
C ALA A 4 -18.21 32.78 34.82
N GLY A 5 -17.70 32.41 33.65
CA GLY A 5 -18.49 32.34 32.42
C GLY A 5 -18.95 30.89 32.19
N PRO A 6 -20.25 30.62 32.00
CA PRO A 6 -20.70 29.39 31.35
C PRO A 6 -20.42 29.58 29.84
N GLY A 7 -19.83 28.62 29.13
CA GLY A 7 -20.45 27.33 28.84
C GLY A 7 -21.35 27.52 27.63
N ASP A 8 -20.77 27.48 26.42
CA ASP A 8 -21.46 27.21 25.14
C ASP A 8 -20.41 27.16 24.04
N GLY A 9 -19.83 25.96 23.89
CA GLY A 9 -18.94 25.60 22.79
C GLY A 9 -19.34 24.25 22.25
N ASP A 10 -20.65 23.98 22.18
CA ASP A 10 -21.22 22.83 21.47
C ASP A 10 -21.14 23.11 19.96
N ALA A 11 -19.90 23.14 19.44
CA ALA A 11 -19.69 23.08 18.02
C ALA A 11 -20.04 21.65 17.60
N PRO A 12 -20.96 21.43 16.65
CA PRO A 12 -21.12 20.11 16.07
C PRO A 12 -19.77 19.75 15.45
N ILE A 13 -19.11 18.74 16.01
CA ILE A 13 -18.03 18.04 15.34
C ILE A 13 -18.68 17.55 14.06
N ALA A 14 -18.45 18.28 12.96
CA ALA A 14 -18.79 17.80 11.64
C ALA A 14 -18.25 16.38 11.61
N PRO A 15 -19.05 15.35 11.24
CA PRO A 15 -18.48 14.05 11.07
C PRO A 15 -17.31 14.27 10.11
N ASP A 16 -16.09 14.02 10.59
CA ASP A 16 -14.98 13.61 9.75
C ASP A 16 -15.52 12.35 9.07
N GLU A 17 -16.39 12.56 8.07
CA GLU A 17 -16.70 11.57 7.07
C GLU A 17 -15.31 11.20 6.60
N PRO A 18 -14.83 9.97 6.89
CA PRO A 18 -13.55 9.56 6.38
C PRO A 18 -13.71 9.75 4.88
N ALA A 19 -13.03 10.77 4.36
CA ALA A 19 -12.92 10.96 2.94
C ALA A 19 -12.15 9.72 2.52
N PHE A 20 -12.89 8.66 2.22
CA PHE A 20 -12.44 7.55 1.41
C PHE A 20 -12.23 8.18 0.05
N VAL A 21 -11.16 8.97 -0.06
CA VAL A 21 -10.53 9.29 -1.30
C VAL A 21 -10.23 7.91 -1.84
N SER A 22 -11.08 7.46 -2.75
CA SER A 22 -10.84 6.28 -3.56
C SER A 22 -9.67 6.66 -4.47
N SER A 23 -8.50 6.78 -3.85
CA SER A 23 -7.21 6.70 -4.50
C SER A 23 -7.12 5.23 -4.89
N ALA A 24 -7.85 4.87 -5.95
CA ALA A 24 -7.57 3.64 -6.65
C ALA A 24 -6.05 3.61 -6.80
N PRO A 25 -5.35 2.63 -6.19
CA PRO A 25 -3.90 2.64 -6.21
C PRO A 25 -3.50 2.71 -7.66
N SER A 26 -2.57 3.62 -7.97
CA SER A 26 -2.04 3.71 -9.32
C SER A 26 -1.65 2.30 -9.77
N ARG A 27 -1.81 1.99 -11.05
CA ARG A 27 -1.51 0.63 -11.56
C ARG A 27 -0.13 0.14 -11.09
N HIS A 28 0.82 1.06 -10.97
CA HIS A 28 2.15 0.83 -10.39
C HIS A 28 2.08 0.37 -8.92
N ALA A 29 1.38 1.09 -8.06
CA ALA A 29 1.19 0.72 -6.66
C ALA A 29 0.47 -0.61 -6.49
N ALA A 30 -0.51 -0.93 -7.35
CA ALA A 30 -1.21 -2.21 -7.32
C ALA A 30 -0.29 -3.38 -7.65
N VAL A 31 0.55 -3.25 -8.69
CA VAL A 31 1.52 -4.28 -9.09
C VAL A 31 2.58 -4.50 -8.01
N VAL A 32 3.10 -3.42 -7.41
CA VAL A 32 4.07 -3.50 -6.31
C VAL A 32 3.46 -4.17 -5.08
N HIS A 33 2.23 -3.79 -4.70
CA HIS A 33 1.52 -4.40 -3.58
C HIS A 33 1.26 -5.90 -3.81
N GLN A 34 0.87 -6.27 -5.03
CA GLN A 34 0.67 -7.67 -5.40
C GLN A 34 1.99 -8.47 -5.34
N ALA A 35 3.09 -7.90 -5.84
CA ALA A 35 4.41 -8.51 -5.75
C ALA A 35 4.87 -8.68 -4.29
N ALA A 36 4.69 -7.65 -3.45
CA ALA A 36 4.98 -7.72 -2.03
C ALA A 36 4.17 -8.82 -1.33
N GLY A 37 2.89 -8.99 -1.68
CA GLY A 37 2.06 -10.10 -1.19
C GLY A 37 2.64 -11.48 -1.54
N PHE A 38 3.11 -11.66 -2.77
CA PHE A 38 3.74 -12.92 -3.19
C PHE A 38 5.08 -13.17 -2.49
N VAL A 39 5.91 -12.14 -2.36
CA VAL A 39 7.19 -12.22 -1.67
C VAL A 39 6.99 -12.52 -0.18
N GLY A 40 6.06 -11.81 0.47
CA GLY A 40 5.70 -12.02 1.87
C GLY A 40 5.19 -13.44 2.12
N ALA A 41 4.32 -13.97 1.25
CA ALA A 41 3.86 -15.36 1.33
C ALA A 41 4.99 -16.38 1.17
N GLY A 42 5.94 -16.13 0.25
CA GLY A 42 7.08 -17.00 0.01
C GLY A 42 8.12 -16.98 1.14
N LEU A 43 8.31 -15.84 1.79
CA LEU A 43 9.31 -15.63 2.84
C LEU A 43 8.74 -15.69 4.26
N ARG A 44 7.42 -15.87 4.41
CA ARG A 44 6.69 -15.74 5.69
C ARG A 44 6.98 -14.41 6.39
N ALA A 45 7.05 -13.34 5.61
CA ALA A 45 7.31 -11.98 6.07
C ALA A 45 6.02 -11.14 6.00
N SER A 46 5.97 -10.05 6.76
CA SER A 46 4.87 -9.09 6.64
C SER A 46 4.90 -8.42 5.25
N PRO A 47 3.76 -7.89 4.76
CA PRO A 47 3.72 -7.18 3.49
C PRO A 47 4.69 -5.98 3.44
N ASP A 48 4.86 -5.28 4.57
CA ASP A 48 5.78 -4.16 4.71
C ASP A 48 7.25 -4.61 4.63
N ASP A 49 7.61 -5.70 5.32
CA ASP A 49 8.96 -6.28 5.22
C ASP A 49 9.26 -6.78 3.80
N ALA A 50 8.26 -7.39 3.15
CA ALA A 50 8.37 -7.86 1.78
C ALA A 50 8.57 -6.71 0.79
N LEU A 51 7.95 -5.56 1.03
CA LEU A 51 8.17 -4.34 0.23
C LEU A 51 9.61 -3.85 0.38
N VAL A 52 10.13 -3.76 1.62
CA VAL A 52 11.52 -3.36 1.88
C VAL A 52 12.52 -4.31 1.21
N ILE A 53 12.24 -5.61 1.22
CA ILE A 53 13.06 -6.61 0.52
C ILE A 53 13.03 -6.38 -0.98
N LEU A 54 11.86 -6.11 -1.55
CA LEU A 54 11.68 -5.85 -2.98
C LEU A 54 12.40 -4.57 -3.42
N GLU A 55 12.31 -3.50 -2.63
CA GLU A 55 13.03 -2.24 -2.84
C GLU A 55 14.54 -2.43 -2.81
N ARG A 56 15.04 -3.17 -1.81
CA ARG A 56 16.46 -3.46 -1.68
C ARG A 56 16.98 -4.27 -2.87
N GLU A 57 16.20 -5.23 -3.36
CA GLU A 57 16.58 -6.04 -4.50
C GLU A 57 16.55 -5.24 -5.81
N ALA A 58 15.55 -4.36 -6.00
CA ALA A 58 15.50 -3.44 -7.13
C ALA A 58 16.74 -2.53 -7.17
N GLN A 59 17.15 -1.98 -6.02
CA GLN A 59 18.37 -1.17 -5.90
C GLN A 59 19.64 -1.97 -6.21
N ARG A 60 19.74 -3.20 -5.69
CA ARG A 60 20.87 -4.10 -5.92
C ARG A 60 21.02 -4.43 -7.41
N LEU A 61 19.91 -4.66 -8.11
CA LEU A 61 19.86 -4.95 -9.53
C LEU A 61 19.92 -3.70 -10.42
N ARG A 62 19.82 -2.49 -9.82
CA ARG A 62 19.74 -1.19 -10.50
C ARG A 62 18.62 -1.14 -11.55
N ILE A 63 17.46 -1.70 -11.21
CA ILE A 63 16.25 -1.67 -12.03
C ILE A 63 15.12 -0.94 -11.30
N ASP A 64 14.10 -0.55 -12.05
CA ASP A 64 12.91 0.06 -11.46
C ASP A 64 12.13 -0.96 -10.62
N LEU A 65 11.64 -0.51 -9.46
CA LEU A 65 10.85 -1.35 -8.54
C LEU A 65 9.61 -1.93 -9.22
N THR A 66 8.96 -1.16 -10.08
CA THR A 66 7.76 -1.60 -10.80
C THR A 66 8.10 -2.69 -11.82
N VAL A 67 9.28 -2.59 -12.46
CA VAL A 67 9.76 -3.62 -13.40
C VAL A 67 10.03 -4.92 -12.65
N LEU A 68 10.73 -4.86 -11.51
CA LEU A 68 10.95 -6.03 -10.68
C LEU A 68 9.63 -6.63 -10.16
N ALA A 69 8.71 -5.79 -9.69
CA ALA A 69 7.40 -6.21 -9.22
C ALA A 69 6.58 -6.88 -10.33
N GLY A 70 6.61 -6.33 -11.54
CA GLY A 70 6.00 -6.92 -12.73
C GLY A 70 6.55 -8.31 -13.01
N ASP A 71 7.87 -8.46 -13.04
CA ASP A 71 8.56 -9.74 -13.22
C ASP A 71 8.13 -10.80 -12.18
N VAL A 72 8.04 -10.40 -10.91
CA VAL A 72 7.61 -11.28 -9.82
C VAL A 72 6.17 -11.76 -10.02
N VAL A 73 5.27 -10.86 -10.40
CA VAL A 73 3.86 -11.19 -10.66
C VAL A 73 3.74 -12.08 -11.89
N GLU A 74 4.46 -11.78 -12.97
CA GLU A 74 4.43 -12.55 -14.22
C GLU A 74 4.95 -13.97 -14.05
N ARG A 75 6.06 -14.17 -13.32
CA ARG A 75 6.60 -15.51 -13.03
C ARG A 75 5.66 -16.37 -12.18
N ARG A 76 4.76 -15.74 -11.42
CA ARG A 76 3.72 -16.43 -10.63
C ARG A 76 2.41 -16.56 -11.38
N ARG A 77 2.23 -15.83 -12.49
CA ARG A 77 1.04 -15.96 -13.31
C ARG A 77 1.10 -17.33 -14.02
N PRO A 78 0.08 -18.19 -13.85
CA PRO A 78 0.02 -19.40 -14.65
C PRO A 78 -0.01 -19.02 -16.12
N LEU A 79 0.85 -19.65 -16.92
CA LEU A 79 0.84 -19.48 -18.38
C LEU A 79 -0.58 -19.71 -18.89
N PRO A 80 -1.11 -18.88 -19.80
CA PRO A 80 -2.39 -19.17 -20.42
C PRO A 80 -2.28 -20.54 -21.11
N LYS A 81 -3.18 -21.46 -20.77
CA LYS A 81 -3.29 -22.72 -21.50
C LYS A 81 -3.73 -22.36 -22.92
N VAL A 82 -2.85 -22.60 -23.89
CA VAL A 82 -3.22 -22.56 -25.30
C VAL A 82 -3.97 -23.87 -25.55
N ASP A 83 -5.27 -23.77 -25.78
CA ASP A 83 -6.11 -24.87 -26.29
C ASP A 83 -5.77 -25.16 -27.75
#